data_AF-A0A9D3S2X7-F1
#
_entry.id   AF-A0A9D3S2X7-F1
#
_cell.length_a   1.000
_cell.length_b   1.000
_cell.length_c   1.000
_cell.angle_alpha   90.00
_cell.angle_beta   90.00
_cell.angle_gamma   90.00
#
_symmetry.space_group_name_H-M   'P 1'
#
loop_
_entity.id
_entity.type
_entity.pdbx_description
1 polymer ?
#
loop_
_entity_poly.entity_id
_entity_poly.type
_entity_poly.pdbx_seq_one_letter_code
_entity_poly.pdbx_strand_id
1 'polypeptide(L)'
;MATEVDCGMEYFVRPWECPKGDPPVPVPQPYHSVFVKSTHASLQAVTGAELLSSGPALIKVSVLNASNTRMVQMDLDKSDTVGKLKEKFLQQCPDHSGNLNLACNGKPVLESQTLNELNLKESALFVTYQRCVGG
;
A
#
# COMPACT_ATOMS: atom_id res chain seq x y z
N MET A 1 52.32 3.41 -19.18
CA MET A 1 50.93 3.48 -19.69
C MET A 1 50.07 2.71 -18.70
N ALA A 2 48.95 3.32 -18.31
CA ALA A 2 48.23 3.09 -17.06
C ALA A 2 47.73 1.65 -16.89
N THR A 3 47.96 1.10 -15.71
CA THR A 3 47.24 -0.06 -15.17
C THR A 3 45.89 0.43 -14.68
N GLU A 4 44.80 -0.02 -15.30
CA GLU A 4 43.45 0.15 -14.76
C GLU A 4 43.35 -0.62 -13.45
N VAL A 5 43.03 0.13 -12.40
CA VAL A 5 42.82 -0.38 -11.05
C VAL A 5 41.36 -0.75 -10.97
N ASP A 6 41.08 -2.05 -10.94
CA ASP A 6 39.78 -2.64 -10.66
C ASP A 6 39.32 -2.16 -9.28
N CYS A 7 38.26 -1.36 -9.24
CA CYS A 7 37.70 -0.79 -8.02
C CYS A 7 36.42 -1.54 -7.65
N GLY A 8 36.54 -2.84 -7.36
CA GLY A 8 35.50 -3.63 -6.73
C GLY A 8 35.49 -3.39 -5.21
N MET A 9 34.69 -2.42 -4.74
CA MET A 9 34.37 -2.34 -3.31
C MET A 9 33.30 -3.37 -2.95
N GLU A 10 33.71 -4.58 -2.56
CA GLU A 10 32.86 -5.49 -1.82
C GLU A 10 32.67 -4.95 -0.40
N TYR A 11 31.52 -4.33 -0.15
CA TYR A 11 31.10 -3.97 1.20
C TYR A 11 30.80 -5.26 1.97
N PHE A 12 31.76 -5.73 2.76
CA PHE A 12 31.52 -6.75 3.78
C PHE A 12 30.60 -6.13 4.86
N VAL A 13 29.29 -6.23 4.65
CA VAL A 13 28.30 -5.98 5.70
C VAL A 13 28.46 -7.11 6.71
N ARG A 14 29.21 -6.87 7.79
CA ARG A 14 29.20 -7.80 8.92
C ARG A 14 27.76 -7.94 9.40
N PRO A 15 27.24 -9.17 9.60
CA PRO A 15 25.94 -9.35 10.23
C PRO A 15 25.97 -8.61 11.57
N TRP A 16 25.08 -7.64 11.74
CA TRP A 16 24.87 -7.06 13.05
C TRP A 16 24.39 -8.18 13.97
N GLU A 17 25.23 -8.56 14.92
CA GLU A 17 24.88 -9.56 15.91
C GLU A 17 23.90 -8.89 16.89
N CYS A 18 22.66 -9.38 16.91
CA CYS A 18 21.67 -8.88 17.86
C CYS A 18 22.23 -9.02 19.28
N PRO A 19 22.24 -7.96 20.11
CA PRO A 19 22.68 -8.08 21.49
C PRO A 19 21.87 -9.19 22.17
N LYS A 20 22.57 -10.15 22.76
CA LYS A 20 21.96 -11.27 23.47
C LYS A 20 21.14 -10.71 24.62
N GLY A 21 19.83 -10.95 24.60
CA GLY A 21 18.94 -10.54 25.68
C GLY A 21 19.35 -11.18 27.01
N ASP A 22 18.98 -10.53 28.11
CA ASP A 22 19.26 -11.05 29.44
C ASP A 22 18.72 -12.48 29.60
N PRO A 23 19.47 -13.37 30.28
CA PRO A 23 18.99 -14.70 30.57
C PRO A 23 17.66 -14.62 31.33
N PRO A 24 16.71 -15.55 31.11
CA PRO A 24 15.45 -15.55 31.83
C PRO A 24 15.72 -15.55 33.33
N VAL A 25 15.34 -14.48 34.02
CA VAL A 25 15.48 -14.41 35.47
C VAL A 25 14.55 -15.48 36.05
N PRO A 26 15.06 -16.42 36.87
CA PRO A 26 14.20 -17.36 37.56
C PRO A 26 13.24 -16.56 38.45
N VAL A 27 11.95 -16.59 38.12
CA VAL A 27 10.93 -15.86 38.90
C VAL A 27 10.82 -16.56 40.26
N PRO A 28 11.21 -15.93 41.39
CA PRO A 28 11.22 -16.60 42.69
C PRO A 28 9.83 -16.79 43.30
N GLN A 29 8.81 -16.16 42.71
CA GLN A 29 7.46 -16.11 43.24
C GLN A 29 6.49 -16.91 42.35
N PRO A 30 5.64 -17.78 42.93
CA PRO A 30 4.52 -18.35 42.22
C PRO A 30 3.69 -17.23 41.60
N TYR A 31 3.37 -17.35 40.30
CA TYR A 31 2.50 -16.40 39.61
C TYR A 31 1.24 -16.14 40.44
N HIS A 32 0.97 -14.87 40.75
CA HIS A 32 -0.21 -14.50 41.52
C HIS A 32 -1.47 -14.95 40.76
N SER A 33 -2.41 -15.60 41.44
CA SER A 33 -3.56 -16.31 40.83
C SER A 33 -4.43 -15.44 39.90
N VAL A 34 -4.37 -14.12 40.11
CA VAL A 34 -5.10 -13.10 39.33
C VAL A 34 -4.54 -12.96 37.90
N PHE A 35 -3.27 -13.28 37.66
CA PHE A 35 -2.63 -13.23 36.33
C PHE A 35 -2.64 -14.58 35.60
N VAL A 36 -3.20 -15.63 36.18
CA VAL A 36 -3.37 -16.93 35.49
C VAL A 36 -4.30 -16.80 34.27
N LYS A 37 -5.17 -15.77 34.26
CA LYS A 37 -6.12 -15.48 33.18
C LYS A 37 -5.72 -14.30 32.29
N SER A 38 -4.51 -13.76 32.38
CA SER A 38 -4.11 -12.66 31.50
C SER A 38 -3.87 -13.19 30.08
N THR A 39 -4.66 -12.70 29.13
CA THR A 39 -4.42 -12.92 27.71
C THR A 39 -3.20 -12.12 27.28
N HIS A 40 -2.10 -12.79 26.96
CA HIS A 40 -0.93 -12.15 26.37
C HIS A 40 -1.06 -12.19 24.84
N ALA A 41 -0.97 -11.03 24.19
CA ALA A 41 -0.77 -10.96 22.75
C ALA A 41 0.72 -11.19 22.48
N SER A 42 1.06 -12.29 21.80
CA SER A 42 2.42 -12.53 21.31
C SER A 42 2.48 -12.16 19.83
N LEU A 43 3.43 -11.28 19.47
CA LEU A 43 3.72 -10.98 18.08
C LEU A 43 4.80 -11.94 17.59
N GLN A 44 4.50 -12.72 16.56
CA GLN A 44 5.51 -13.53 15.87
C GLN A 44 6.21 -12.68 14.81
N ALA A 45 7.54 -12.61 14.90
CA ALA A 45 8.34 -12.03 13.83
C ALA A 45 8.42 -13.02 12.66
N VAL A 46 7.80 -12.67 11.53
CA VAL A 46 7.91 -13.44 10.29
C VAL A 46 9.35 -13.31 9.78
N THR A 47 10.15 -14.34 10.05
CA THR A 47 11.55 -14.45 9.66
C THR A 47 11.65 -15.43 8.51
N GLY A 48 11.27 -14.95 7.33
CA GLY A 48 11.42 -15.70 6.10
C GLY A 48 11.22 -14.75 4.94
N ALA A 49 12.12 -14.80 3.97
CA ALA A 49 11.90 -14.25 2.64
C ALA A 49 10.80 -15.01 1.86
N GLU A 50 9.82 -15.58 2.56
CA GLU A 50 8.43 -15.58 2.09
C GLU A 50 7.91 -14.15 2.24
N LEU A 51 8.50 -13.24 1.48
CA LEU A 51 7.69 -12.23 0.84
C LEU A 51 6.63 -13.06 0.15
N LEU A 52 5.43 -13.07 0.76
CA LEU A 52 4.21 -13.56 0.15
C LEU A 52 4.39 -13.30 -1.33
N SER A 53 4.36 -14.36 -2.14
CA SER A 53 4.15 -14.19 -3.57
C SER A 53 2.76 -13.57 -3.70
N SER A 54 2.63 -12.30 -3.34
CA SER A 54 1.52 -11.44 -3.62
C SER A 54 1.69 -11.20 -5.09
N GLY A 55 1.20 -12.17 -5.89
CA GLY A 55 0.82 -11.87 -7.24
C GLY A 55 -0.02 -10.59 -7.25
N PRO A 56 -0.07 -9.88 -8.37
CA PRO A 56 -0.74 -8.59 -8.45
C PRO A 56 -2.14 -8.70 -7.85
N ALA A 57 -2.33 -8.09 -6.67
CA ALA A 57 -3.55 -8.21 -5.91
C ALA A 57 -4.54 -7.24 -6.56
N LEU A 58 -5.22 -7.72 -7.60
CA LEU A 58 -6.16 -6.93 -8.37
C LEU A 58 -7.30 -6.45 -7.47
N ILE A 59 -7.63 -5.17 -7.60
CA ILE A 59 -8.81 -4.54 -6.99
C ILE A 59 -9.79 -4.21 -8.12
N LYS A 60 -11.08 -4.48 -7.87
CA LYS A 60 -12.17 -3.99 -8.72
C LYS A 60 -12.46 -2.53 -8.42
N VAL A 61 -12.15 -1.67 -9.38
CA VAL A 61 -12.41 -0.23 -9.28
C VAL A 61 -13.59 0.14 -10.17
N SER A 62 -14.58 0.81 -9.59
CA SER A 62 -15.70 1.41 -10.31
C SER A 62 -15.53 2.93 -10.32
N VAL A 63 -15.61 3.55 -11.50
CA VAL A 63 -15.60 5.00 -11.65
C VAL A 63 -16.98 5.45 -12.12
N LEU A 64 -17.69 6.20 -11.28
CA LEU A 64 -18.95 6.85 -11.61
C LEU A 64 -18.68 8.23 -12.20
N ASN A 65 -19.06 8.40 -13.46
CA ASN A 65 -19.11 9.71 -14.10
C ASN A 65 -20.37 10.44 -13.63
N ALA A 66 -20.19 11.47 -12.81
CA ALA A 66 -21.29 12.23 -12.23
C ALA A 66 -22.10 13.04 -13.25
N SER A 67 -21.52 13.37 -14.42
CA SER A 67 -22.19 14.20 -15.44
C SER A 67 -23.20 13.42 -16.29
N ASN A 68 -22.92 12.14 -16.56
CA ASN A 68 -23.77 11.29 -17.41
C ASN A 68 -24.25 10.01 -16.71
N THR A 69 -24.00 9.91 -15.40
CA THR A 69 -24.34 8.79 -14.51
C THR A 69 -23.84 7.43 -14.99
N ARG A 70 -22.85 7.38 -15.89
CA ARG A 70 -22.27 6.11 -16.36
C ARG A 70 -21.23 5.60 -15.36
N MET A 71 -21.24 4.30 -15.14
CA MET A 71 -20.25 3.61 -14.31
C MET A 71 -19.34 2.78 -15.19
N VAL A 72 -18.03 2.93 -15.01
CA VAL A 72 -17.00 2.15 -15.71
C VAL A 72 -16.28 1.30 -14.69
N GLN A 73 -16.16 0.00 -14.95
CA GLN A 73 -15.48 -0.93 -14.06
C GLN A 73 -14.15 -1.37 -14.69
N MET A 74 -13.11 -1.42 -13.87
CA MET A 74 -11.79 -1.88 -14.30
C MET A 74 -11.05 -2.57 -13.17
N ASP A 75 -10.25 -3.57 -13.54
CA ASP A 75 -9.34 -4.25 -12.63
C ASP A 75 -7.96 -3.58 -12.69
N LEU A 76 -7.46 -3.20 -11.51
CA LEU A 76 -6.18 -2.52 -11.33
C LEU A 76 -5.37 -3.17 -10.23
N ASP A 77 -4.05 -3.06 -10.30
CA ASP A 77 -3.18 -3.53 -9.23
C ASP A 77 -3.18 -2.58 -8.03
N LYS A 78 -3.00 -3.10 -6.81
CA LYS A 78 -2.85 -2.27 -5.60
C LYS A 78 -1.70 -1.26 -5.68
N SER A 79 -0.62 -1.61 -6.37
CA SER A 79 0.53 -0.74 -6.60
C SER A 79 0.30 0.30 -7.68
N ASP A 80 -0.77 0.18 -8.47
CA ASP A 80 -1.07 1.16 -9.51
C ASP A 80 -1.47 2.50 -8.90
N THR A 81 -1.13 3.57 -9.60
CA THR A 81 -1.45 4.94 -9.18
C THR A 81 -2.84 5.36 -9.68
N VAL A 82 -3.40 6.37 -9.03
CA VAL A 82 -4.63 7.03 -9.49
C VAL A 82 -4.44 7.64 -10.90
N GLY A 83 -3.24 8.08 -11.26
CA GLY A 83 -2.94 8.52 -12.63
C GLY A 83 -3.21 7.44 -13.67
N LYS A 84 -2.77 6.19 -13.40
CA LYS A 84 -3.02 5.05 -14.28
C LYS A 84 -4.51 4.67 -14.34
N LEU A 85 -5.22 4.80 -13.23
CA LEU A 85 -6.70 4.66 -13.18
C LEU A 85 -7.37 5.68 -14.11
N LYS A 86 -6.96 6.95 -14.07
CA LYS A 86 -7.50 8.00 -14.94
C LYS A 86 -7.24 7.70 -16.42
N GLU A 87 -6.02 7.29 -16.75
CA GLU A 87 -5.65 6.94 -18.12
C GLU A 87 -6.53 5.80 -18.67
N LYS A 88 -6.67 4.69 -17.92
CA LYS A 88 -7.55 3.58 -18.31
C LYS A 88 -9.01 4.00 -18.43
N PHE A 89 -9.48 4.88 -17.55
CA PHE A 89 -10.83 5.41 -17.64
C PHE A 89 -11.04 6.21 -18.93
N LEU A 90 -10.11 7.09 -19.28
CA LEU A 90 -10.18 7.91 -20.50
C LEU A 90 -10.09 7.07 -21.77
N GLN A 91 -9.34 5.96 -21.76
CA GLN A 91 -9.32 5.00 -22.87
C GLN A 91 -10.70 4.36 -23.11
N GLN A 92 -11.47 4.10 -22.04
CA GLN A 92 -12.82 3.53 -22.15
C GLN A 92 -13.92 4.59 -22.33
N CYS A 93 -13.64 5.84 -21.98
CA CYS A 93 -14.56 6.98 -22.06
C CYS A 93 -13.86 8.20 -22.70
N PRO A 94 -13.56 8.14 -24.01
CA PRO A 94 -12.84 9.21 -24.70
C PRO A 94 -13.65 10.51 -24.78
N ASP A 95 -14.99 10.42 -24.64
CA ASP A 95 -15.90 11.58 -24.65
C ASP A 95 -15.74 12.49 -23.42
N HIS A 96 -14.98 12.06 -22.40
CA HIS A 96 -14.72 12.87 -21.22
C HIS A 96 -13.73 14.00 -21.56
N SER A 97 -14.27 15.16 -21.94
CA SER A 97 -13.48 16.35 -22.21
C SER A 97 -13.15 17.11 -20.92
N GLY A 98 -11.86 17.23 -20.58
CA GLY A 98 -11.38 18.08 -19.51
C GLY A 98 -10.49 17.39 -18.47
N ASN A 99 -10.13 18.13 -17.42
CA ASN A 99 -9.31 17.63 -16.33
C ASN A 99 -10.15 16.74 -15.38
N LEU A 100 -9.94 15.43 -15.45
CA LEU A 100 -10.67 14.43 -14.69
C LEU A 100 -10.29 14.51 -13.20
N ASN A 101 -11.13 15.14 -12.38
CA ASN A 101 -10.96 15.10 -10.93
C ASN A 101 -11.72 13.91 -10.35
N LEU A 102 -11.04 13.14 -9.50
CA LEU A 102 -11.60 11.96 -8.85
C LEU A 102 -11.64 12.16 -7.34
N ALA A 103 -12.72 11.68 -6.74
CA ALA A 103 -12.84 11.54 -5.30
C ALA A 103 -13.14 10.09 -4.93
N CYS A 104 -12.56 9.62 -3.83
CA CYS A 104 -12.84 8.33 -3.22
C CYS A 104 -13.19 8.55 -1.75
N ASN A 105 -14.23 7.87 -1.25
CA ASN A 105 -14.72 8.04 0.13
C ASN A 105 -15.01 9.51 0.50
N GLY A 106 -15.49 10.30 -0.46
CA GLY A 106 -15.78 11.72 -0.28
C GLY A 106 -14.55 12.64 -0.27
N LYS A 107 -13.34 12.12 -0.47
CA LYS A 107 -12.09 12.90 -0.48
C LYS A 107 -11.48 12.97 -1.88
N PRO A 108 -10.96 14.13 -2.32
CA PRO A 108 -10.23 14.23 -3.58
C PRO A 108 -8.92 13.43 -3.51
N VAL A 109 -8.59 12.75 -4.60
CA VAL A 109 -7.37 11.94 -4.70
C VAL A 109 -6.35 12.56 -5.66
N LEU A 110 -5.07 12.41 -5.35
CA LEU A 110 -3.96 12.89 -6.20
C LEU A 110 -3.53 11.79 -7.16
N GLU A 111 -3.02 12.19 -8.33
CA GLU A 111 -2.60 11.24 -9.38
C GLU A 111 -1.40 10.39 -8.97
N SER A 112 -0.55 10.91 -8.09
CA SER A 112 0.64 10.21 -7.58
C SER A 112 0.32 9.17 -6.50
N GLN A 113 -0.87 9.22 -5.89
CA GLN A 113 -1.24 8.26 -4.83
C GLN A 113 -1.48 6.88 -5.43
N THR A 114 -1.03 5.84 -4.72
CA THR A 114 -1.32 4.45 -5.08
C THR A 114 -2.68 4.00 -4.57
N LEU A 115 -3.29 3.00 -5.20
CA LEU A 115 -4.56 2.43 -4.74
C LEU A 115 -4.43 1.80 -3.34
N ASN A 116 -3.25 1.31 -2.99
CA ASN A 116 -2.95 0.79 -1.65
C ASN A 116 -2.95 1.88 -0.57
N GLU A 117 -2.41 3.07 -0.86
CA GLU A 117 -2.40 4.22 0.07
C GLU A 117 -3.82 4.72 0.40
N LEU A 118 -4.76 4.53 -0.52
CA LEU A 118 -6.16 4.94 -0.36
C LEU A 118 -6.97 4.01 0.57
N ASN A 119 -6.34 2.97 1.15
CA ASN A 119 -6.97 1.99 2.05
C ASN A 119 -8.27 1.40 1.47
N LEU A 120 -8.23 1.08 0.18
CA LEU A 120 -9.37 0.54 -0.55
C LEU A 120 -9.64 -0.90 -0.13
N LYS A 121 -10.93 -1.24 -0.05
CA LYS A 121 -11.38 -2.64 0.06
C LYS A 121 -11.20 -3.35 -1.29
N GLU A 122 -11.52 -4.64 -1.35
CA GLU A 122 -11.50 -5.45 -2.59
C GLU A 122 -12.31 -4.84 -3.74
N SER A 123 -13.29 -4.01 -3.41
CA SER A 123 -13.98 -3.13 -4.36
C SER A 123 -13.92 -1.68 -3.89
N ALA A 124 -13.74 -0.77 -4.85
CA ALA A 124 -13.67 0.67 -4.61
C ALA A 124 -14.54 1.45 -5.60
N LEU A 125 -15.15 2.54 -5.11
CA LEU A 125 -15.90 3.49 -5.92
C LEU A 125 -15.17 4.84 -5.95
N PHE A 126 -14.92 5.32 -7.16
CA PHE A 126 -14.46 6.67 -7.42
C PHE A 126 -15.56 7.45 -8.12
N VAL A 127 -15.68 8.73 -7.80
CA VAL A 127 -16.68 9.62 -8.40
C VAL A 127 -15.96 10.78 -9.07
N THR A 128 -16.32 11.06 -10.32
CA THR A 128 -15.80 12.23 -11.03
C THR A 128 -16.47 13.50 -10.51
N TYR A 129 -15.75 14.61 -10.41
CA TYR A 129 -16.35 15.89 -10.06
C TYR A 129 -15.74 17.05 -10.83
N GLN A 130 -16.51 18.13 -10.97
CA GLN A 130 -16.03 19.39 -11.52
C GLN A 130 -15.80 20.38 -10.38
N ARG A 131 -14.69 21.12 -10.41
CA ARG A 131 -14.48 22.25 -9.52
C ARG A 131 -15.28 23.44 -10.03
N CYS A 132 -16.11 24.05 -9.18
CA CYS A 132 -16.72 25.33 -9.47
C CYS A 132 -15.63 26.42 -9.40
N VAL A 133 -15.44 27.16 -10.48
CA VAL A 133 -14.58 28.35 -10.50
C VAL A 133 -15.49 29.54 -10.26
N GLY A 134 -15.46 30.10 -9.04
CA GLY A 134 -16.29 31.24 -8.66
C GLY A 134 -15.63 32.58 -8.99
N GLY A 135 -16.46 33.63 -9.09
CA GLY A 135 -16.09 35.04 -9.21
C GLY A 135 -17.11 35.90 -8.50
#